data_AF-A0A538G4B2-F1
#
_entry.id   AF-A0A538G4B2-F1
#
_cell.length_a   1.000
_cell.length_b   1.000
_cell.length_c   1.000
_cell.angle_alpha   90.00
_cell.angle_beta   90.00
_cell.angle_gamma   90.00
#
_symmetry.space_group_name_H-M   'P 1'
#
loop_
_entity.id
_entity.type
_entity.pdbx_description
1 polymer ?
#
loop_
_entity_poly.entity_id
_entity_poly.type
_entity_poly.pdbx_seq_one_letter_code
_entity_poly.pdbx_strand_id
1 'polypeptide(L)' 'ELASQDLTNREIAQTLFITARTVEGHLTSVFRKLQLDSRDELYAALLEDAPVPA' A
#
# COMPACT_ATOMS: atom_id res chain seq x y z
N GLU A 1 -6.38 0.85 3.33
CA GLU A 1 -7.41 -0.10 2.87
C GLU A 1 -6.91 -1.14 1.85
N LEU A 2 -6.55 -0.83 0.58
CA LEU A 2 -6.18 -1.89 -0.38
C LEU A 2 -4.73 -2.40 -0.29
N ALA A 3 -3.78 -1.57 0.14
CA ALA A 3 -2.40 -2.00 0.35
C ALA A 3 -2.20 -2.81 1.67
N SER A 4 -3.22 -2.87 2.52
CA SER A 4 -3.20 -3.46 3.86
C SER A 4 -3.84 -4.85 3.94
N GLN A 5 -4.00 -5.57 2.82
CA GLN A 5 -4.64 -6.90 2.78
C GLN A 5 -3.83 -7.94 1.97
N ASP A 6 -2.49 -7.92 2.05
CA ASP A 6 -1.61 -8.85 1.29
C ASP A 6 -1.79 -8.87 -0.24
N LEU A 7 -2.57 -7.95 -0.80
CA LEU A 7 -2.84 -7.89 -2.24
C LEU A 7 -1.58 -7.50 -3.01
N THR A 8 -1.22 -8.31 -3.99
CA THR A 8 -0.15 -8.01 -4.95
C THR A 8 -0.51 -6.75 -5.75
N ASN A 9 0.51 -6.06 -6.29
CA ASN A 9 0.27 -4.87 -7.16
C ASN A 9 -0.67 -5.18 -8.33
N ARG A 10 -0.67 -6.43 -8.79
CA ARG A 10 -1.54 -6.91 -9.87
C ARG A 10 -3.00 -7.07 -9.44
N GLU A 11 -3.26 -7.47 -8.20
CA GLU A 11 -4.61 -7.55 -7.64
C GLU A 11 -5.14 -6.15 -7.34
N ILE A 12 -4.31 -5.28 -6.74
CA ILE A 12 -4.66 -3.87 -6.52
C ILE A 12 -5.02 -3.20 -7.85
N ALA A 13 -4.22 -3.44 -8.89
CA ALA A 13 -4.45 -2.93 -10.24
C ALA A 13 -5.80 -3.39 -10.81
N GLN A 14 -6.16 -4.66 -10.64
CA GLN A 14 -7.44 -5.21 -11.08
C GLN A 14 -8.62 -4.59 -10.32
N THR A 15 -8.53 -4.49 -8.99
CA THR A 15 -9.57 -3.89 -8.15
C THR A 15 -9.80 -2.42 -8.47
N LEU A 16 -8.73 -1.69 -8.78
CA LEU A 16 -8.78 -0.26 -9.10
C LEU A 16 -8.91 0.03 -10.60
N PHE A 17 -8.98 -0.98 -11.45
CA PHE A 17 -9.03 -0.86 -12.93
C PHE A 17 -7.89 0.00 -13.50
N ILE A 18 -6.69 -0.07 -12.91
CA ILE A 18 -5.48 0.61 -13.36
C ILE A 18 -4.39 -0.40 -13.73
N THR A 19 -3.24 0.09 -14.19
CA THR A 19 -2.10 -0.80 -14.49
C THR A 19 -1.27 -1.08 -13.24
N ALA A 20 -0.62 -2.25 -13.18
CA ALA A 20 0.34 -2.57 -12.11
C ALA A 20 1.47 -1.52 -12.02
N ARG A 21 1.89 -0.96 -13.16
CA ARG A 21 2.88 0.12 -13.19
C ARG A 21 2.40 1.42 -12.54
N THR A 22 1.11 1.73 -12.69
CA THR A 22 0.48 2.86 -11.99
C THR A 22 0.51 2.62 -10.48
N VAL A 23 0.19 1.40 -10.03
CA VAL A 23 0.28 1.02 -8.61
C VAL A 23 1.70 1.16 -8.07
N GLU A 24 2.71 0.66 -8.79
CA GLU A 24 4.13 0.79 -8.42
C GLU A 24 4.57 2.25 -8.27
N GLY A 25 4.15 3.13 -9.19
CA GLY A 25 4.43 4.55 -9.12
C GLY A 25 3.83 5.20 -7.87
N HIS A 26 2.58 4.84 -7.53
CA HIS A 26 1.94 5.31 -6.31
C HIS A 26 2.66 4.80 -5.06
N LEU A 27 2.98 3.51 -4.98
CA LEU A 27 3.70 2.94 -3.84
C LEU A 27 5.09 3.55 -3.66
N THR A 28 5.82 3.78 -4.76
CA THR A 28 7.14 4.46 -4.71
C THR A 28 7.02 5.87 -4.12
N SER A 29 5.99 6.62 -4.53
CA SER A 29 5.74 7.96 -3.97
C SER A 29 5.38 7.89 -2.48
N VAL A 30 4.58 6.91 -2.08
CA VAL A 30 4.18 6.70 -0.68
C VAL A 30 5.37 6.30 0.19
N PHE A 31 6.16 5.31 -0.21
CA PHE A 31 7.38 4.90 0.49
C PHE A 31 8.34 6.07 0.68
N ARG A 32 8.57 6.87 -0.37
CA ARG A 32 9.41 8.07 -0.26
C ARG A 32 8.85 9.12 0.71
N LYS A 33 7.52 9.32 0.73
CA LYS A 33 6.88 10.30 1.62
C LYS A 33 6.90 9.86 3.08
N LEU A 34 6.79 8.56 3.31
CA LEU A 34 6.79 7.97 4.64
C LEU A 34 8.19 7.55 5.11
N GLN A 35 9.21 7.70 4.26
CA GLN A 35 10.59 7.27 4.52
C GLN A 35 10.69 5.78 4.87
N LEU A 36 9.98 4.96 4.12
CA LEU A 36 9.93 3.50 4.30
C LEU A 36 10.71 2.82 3.18
N ASP A 37 11.44 1.77 3.53
CA ASP A 37 12.29 1.02 2.60
C ASP A 37 11.58 -0.25 2.09
N SER A 38 10.52 -0.69 2.77
CA SER A 38 9.83 -1.93 2.45
C SER A 38 8.30 -1.85 2.52
N ARG A 39 7.66 -2.79 1.83
CA ARG A 39 6.20 -2.97 1.90
C ARG A 39 5.76 -3.43 3.29
N ASP A 40 6.57 -4.23 3.97
CA ASP A 40 6.32 -4.67 5.34
C ASP A 40 6.31 -3.49 6.31
N GLU A 41 7.22 -2.53 6.15
CA GLU A 41 7.20 -1.28 6.92
C GLU A 41 5.96 -0.44 6.64
N LEU A 42 5.51 -0.37 5.37
CA LEU A 42 4.24 0.30 5.05
C LEU A 42 3.05 -0.42 5.68
N TYR A 43 3.06 -1.75 5.68
CA TYR A 43 2.02 -2.54 6.31
C TYR A 43 1.99 -2.30 7.83
N ALA A 44 3.16 -2.33 8.49
CA ALA A 44 3.29 -2.01 9.90
C ALA A 44 2.81 -0.58 10.22
N ALA A 45 3.25 0.42 9.44
CA ALA A 45 2.84 1.81 9.62
C ALA A 45 1.33 2.03 9.42
N LEU A 46 0.72 1.32 8.47
CA LEU A 46 -0.74 1.37 8.25
C LEU A 46 -1.53 0.65 9.35
N LEU A 47 -0.97 -0.40 9.97
CA LEU A 47 -1.57 -1.06 11.13
C LEU A 47 -1.48 -0.20 12.40
N GLU A 48 -0.42 0.59 12.56
CA GLU A 48 -0.28 1.53 13.67
C GLU A 48 -1.22 2.75 13.57
N ASP A 49 -1.57 3.16 12.34
CA ASP A 49 -2.51 4.28 12.07
C ASP A 49 -3.99 3.84 11.96
N ALA A 50 -4.27 2.54 12.00
CA ALA A 50 -5.65 2.05 12.00
C ALA A 50 -6.30 2.37 13.36
N PRO A 51 -7.38 3.18 13.42
CA PRO A 51 -8.13 3.35 14.65
C PRO A 51 -8.70 1.98 15.03
N VAL A 52 -8.28 1.48 16.20
CA VAL A 52 -8.86 0.30 16.84
C VAL A 52 -10.39 0.50 16.84
N PRO A 53 -11.19 -0.34 16.16
CA PRO A 53 -12.62 -0.23 16.25
C PRO A 53 -13.03 -0.61 17.68
N ALA A 54 -13.51 0.39 18.42
CA ALA A 54 -14.30 0.20 19.64
C ALA A 54 -15.78 0.01 19.28
#